data_AF-A0A960JVK9-F1
#
_entry.id   AF-A0A960JVK9-F1
#
_cell.length_a   1.000
_cell.length_b   1.000
_cell.length_c   1.000
_cell.angle_alpha   90.00
_cell.angle_beta   90.00
_cell.angle_gamma   90.00
#
_symmetry.space_group_name_H-M   'P 1'
#
loop_
_entity.id
_entity.type
_entity.pdbx_description
1 polymer ?
#
loop_
_entity_poly.entity_id
_entity_poly.type
_entity_poly.pdbx_seq_one_letter_code
_entity_poly.pdbx_strand_id
1 'polypeptide(L)'
;MMRRRLPMLALLLALTATGPTFAYTIVLTDGSKIEAREKYKVEGNKALIYLVNGTLVTYELAKIDRQRTEAANTADHGTAILFEDGQARRGPPPPPPPRQDTLSELIKKRGADLRNPQQSRRVETPTAERIRPGVAPVLADLSPYGDLEMVGDLQQYFRSQGVEILGVFHSGSATQPLVIANANSEGTVFRALTVAANALMEMRARHGDSLQGLELRLEASGRSNAGHFTLNPDLAYELAEGKIEVARFFVKYVQF
;
A
#
# COMPACT_ATOMS: atom_id res chain seq x y z
N MET A 1 -38.60 54.39 10.40
CA MET A 1 -38.96 53.78 9.11
C MET A 1 -37.69 53.52 8.30
N MET A 2 -37.68 52.46 7.46
CA MET A 2 -36.60 51.94 6.57
C MET A 2 -35.47 51.15 7.28
N ARG A 3 -35.42 49.81 7.27
CA ARG A 3 -35.22 48.79 6.20
C ARG A 3 -33.88 48.89 5.46
N ARG A 4 -33.03 47.85 5.61
CA ARG A 4 -32.08 47.23 4.62
C ARG A 4 -31.24 46.16 5.37
N ARG A 5 -31.65 44.87 5.42
CA ARG A 5 -31.39 43.74 4.49
C ARG A 5 -29.94 43.57 4.01
N LEU A 6 -29.33 42.47 4.51
CA LEU A 6 -28.30 41.55 3.95
C LEU A 6 -27.01 42.13 3.35
N PRO A 7 -25.84 41.52 3.64
CA PRO A 7 -25.48 40.33 2.86
C PRO A 7 -24.84 39.20 3.67
N MET A 8 -25.54 38.07 3.67
CA MET A 8 -25.09 36.73 3.99
C MET A 8 -24.61 36.10 2.68
N LEU A 9 -23.40 36.43 2.20
CA LEU A 9 -22.84 35.85 0.97
C LEU A 9 -21.32 36.07 0.82
N ALA A 10 -20.52 35.67 1.82
CA ALA A 10 -19.06 35.80 1.74
C ALA A 10 -18.29 34.65 2.42
N LEU A 11 -18.92 33.47 2.56
CA LEU A 11 -18.29 32.29 3.17
C LEU A 11 -18.50 31.02 2.34
N LEU A 12 -18.58 31.15 1.00
CA LEU A 12 -18.76 30.02 0.08
C LEU A 12 -17.66 29.91 -0.98
N LEU A 13 -16.52 30.58 -0.79
CA LEU A 13 -15.48 30.71 -1.83
C LEU A 13 -14.04 30.48 -1.33
N ALA A 14 -13.86 29.66 -0.29
CA ALA A 14 -12.53 29.35 0.23
C ALA A 14 -12.47 27.88 0.67
N LEU A 15 -12.22 26.97 -0.28
CA LEU A 15 -11.33 25.79 -0.18
C LEU A 15 -11.65 24.76 -1.29
N THR A 16 -11.42 25.12 -2.54
CA THR A 16 -11.14 24.13 -3.61
C THR A 16 -9.82 24.50 -4.26
N ALA A 17 -8.75 24.41 -3.48
CA ALA A 17 -7.39 24.36 -4.01
C ALA A 17 -7.01 22.89 -4.17
N THR A 18 -7.68 22.17 -5.08
CA THR A 18 -7.13 20.94 -5.66
C THR A 18 -6.04 21.38 -6.62
N GLY A 19 -4.79 21.43 -6.13
CA GLY A 19 -3.64 21.70 -6.95
C GLY A 19 -3.50 20.67 -8.08
N PRO A 20 -2.92 21.03 -9.23
CA PRO A 20 -2.65 20.09 -10.31
C PRO A 20 -1.69 19.00 -9.80
N THR A 21 -2.16 17.76 -9.77
CA THR A 21 -1.30 16.59 -9.65
C THR A 21 -0.51 16.47 -10.95
N PHE A 22 0.66 17.13 -11.00
CA PHE A 22 1.61 16.98 -12.09
C PHE A 22 2.08 15.51 -12.14
N ALA A 23 1.54 14.75 -13.08
CA ALA A 23 1.95 13.38 -13.36
C ALA A 23 2.93 13.40 -14.55
N TYR A 24 4.16 12.91 -14.33
CA TYR A 24 5.18 12.76 -15.34
C TYR A 24 4.88 11.55 -16.23
N THR A 25 4.65 11.77 -17.52
CA THR A 25 4.26 10.70 -18.46
C THR A 25 5.48 10.05 -19.11
N ILE A 26 5.77 8.80 -18.77
CA ILE A 26 6.85 8.02 -19.37
C ILE A 26 6.29 7.22 -20.55
N VAL A 27 6.88 7.40 -21.73
CA VAL A 27 6.50 6.68 -22.95
C VAL A 27 7.47 5.52 -23.17
N LEU A 28 6.93 4.32 -23.30
CA LEU A 28 7.69 3.12 -23.61
C LEU A 28 7.88 2.98 -25.13
N THR A 29 8.85 2.17 -25.54
CA THR A 29 9.18 1.92 -26.96
C THR A 29 8.06 1.22 -27.72
N ASP A 30 7.17 0.51 -27.02
CA ASP A 30 5.96 -0.11 -27.56
C ASP A 30 4.81 0.90 -27.76
N GLY A 31 4.99 2.16 -27.35
CA GLY A 31 4.00 3.23 -27.44
C GLY A 31 3.07 3.32 -26.23
N SER A 32 3.17 2.43 -25.25
CA SER A 32 2.41 2.52 -24.00
C SER A 32 2.92 3.67 -23.12
N LYS A 33 2.04 4.20 -22.25
CA LYS A 33 2.32 5.36 -21.40
C LYS A 33 2.16 4.99 -19.93
N ILE A 34 3.10 5.43 -19.11
CA ILE A 34 3.11 5.22 -17.67
C ILE A 34 3.07 6.59 -16.99
N GLU A 35 2.08 6.81 -16.14
CA GLU A 35 2.02 8.00 -15.30
C GLU A 35 2.87 7.79 -14.04
N ALA A 36 3.85 8.67 -13.86
CA ALA A 36 4.78 8.68 -12.75
C ALA A 36 4.61 9.97 -11.93
N ARG A 37 5.01 9.94 -10.66
CA ARG A 37 5.05 11.16 -9.82
C ARG A 37 6.20 12.08 -10.21
N GLU A 38 7.27 11.49 -10.72
CA GLU A 38 8.49 12.20 -11.03
C GLU A 38 9.24 11.52 -12.18
N LYS A 39 10.27 12.21 -12.67
CA LYS A 39 11.19 11.66 -13.67
C LYS A 39 11.89 10.42 -13.13
N TYR A 40 11.93 9.37 -13.94
CA TYR A 40 12.57 8.11 -13.59
C TYR A 40 14.07 8.28 -13.32
N LYS A 41 14.59 7.50 -12.36
CA LYS A 41 16.01 7.46 -12.02
C LYS A 41 16.68 6.30 -12.74
N VAL A 42 17.90 6.50 -13.22
CA VAL A 42 18.65 5.46 -13.95
C VAL A 42 19.67 4.84 -13.00
N GLU A 43 19.55 3.54 -12.75
CA GLU A 43 20.55 2.75 -12.03
C GLU A 43 21.04 1.61 -12.95
N GLY A 44 22.27 1.75 -13.45
CA GLY A 44 22.84 0.81 -14.41
C GLY A 44 22.01 0.76 -15.71
N ASN A 45 21.50 -0.43 -16.05
CA ASN A 45 20.66 -0.66 -17.24
C ASN A 45 19.15 -0.58 -16.95
N LYS A 46 18.76 -0.12 -15.76
CA LYS A 46 17.36 -0.07 -15.33
C LYS A 46 16.92 1.36 -14.99
N ALA A 47 15.66 1.62 -15.24
CA ALA A 47 14.97 2.84 -14.88
C ALA A 47 14.01 2.53 -13.72
N LEU A 48 14.21 3.24 -12.61
CA LEU A 48 13.36 3.22 -11.43
C LEU A 48 12.30 4.31 -11.60
N ILE A 49 11.05 3.90 -11.62
CA ILE A 49 9.89 4.75 -11.88
C ILE A 49 9.02 4.73 -10.63
N TYR A 50 8.76 5.90 -10.07
CA TYR A 50 7.76 6.05 -9.00
C TYR A 50 6.41 6.38 -9.65
N LEU A 51 5.48 5.43 -9.63
CA LEU A 51 4.13 5.61 -10.14
C LEU A 51 3.34 6.63 -9.31
N VAL A 52 2.26 7.20 -9.87
CA VAL A 52 1.37 8.17 -9.18
C VAL A 52 0.91 7.67 -7.80
N ASN A 53 0.65 6.38 -7.67
CA ASN A 53 0.27 5.72 -6.42
C ASN A 53 1.43 5.48 -5.42
N GLY A 54 2.64 5.95 -5.71
CA GLY A 54 3.84 5.78 -4.88
C GLY A 54 4.58 4.44 -5.07
N THR A 55 4.09 3.55 -5.94
CA THR A 55 4.75 2.27 -6.22
C THR A 55 6.04 2.49 -7.01
N LEU A 56 7.14 1.90 -6.55
CA LEU A 56 8.39 1.85 -7.30
C LEU A 56 8.36 0.66 -8.26
N VAL A 57 8.40 0.93 -9.56
CA VAL A 57 8.52 -0.09 -10.60
C VAL A 57 9.84 0.08 -11.33
N THR A 58 10.44 -1.04 -11.72
CA THR A 58 11.73 -1.05 -12.42
C THR A 58 11.54 -1.54 -13.84
N TYR A 59 11.93 -0.72 -14.82
CA TYR A 59 11.92 -1.04 -16.24
C TYR A 59 13.35 -1.11 -16.78
N GLU A 60 13.55 -1.83 -17.88
CA GLU A 60 14.81 -1.75 -18.62
C GLU A 60 14.91 -0.40 -19.31
N LEU A 61 16.07 0.24 -19.23
CA LEU A 61 16.26 1.57 -19.81
C LEU A 61 16.03 1.56 -21.33
N ALA A 62 16.37 0.45 -21.99
CA ALA A 62 16.17 0.24 -23.42
C ALA A 62 14.68 0.20 -23.84
N LYS A 63 13.76 -0.07 -22.89
CA LYS A 63 12.32 -0.10 -23.15
C LYS A 63 11.65 1.26 -23.01
N ILE A 64 12.38 2.29 -22.57
CA ILE A 64 11.87 3.65 -22.43
C ILE A 64 12.27 4.45 -23.67
N ASP A 65 11.27 4.98 -24.37
CA ASP A 65 11.49 5.94 -25.44
C ASP A 65 11.72 7.32 -24.80
N ARG A 66 13.00 7.66 -24.61
CA ARG A 66 13.42 8.92 -24.00
C ARG A 66 12.92 10.12 -24.79
N GLN A 67 12.98 10.05 -26.12
CA GLN A 67 12.63 11.19 -26.98
C GLN A 67 11.13 11.47 -26.90
N ARG A 68 10.29 10.43 -26.93
CA ARG A 68 8.84 10.56 -26.78
C ARG A 68 8.43 10.91 -25.36
N THR A 69 9.13 10.38 -24.36
CA THR A 69 8.91 10.74 -22.95
C THR A 69 9.17 12.22 -22.71
N GLU A 70 10.29 12.77 -23.18
CA GLU A 70 10.57 14.21 -23.04
C GLU A 70 9.56 15.05 -23.83
N ALA A 71 9.21 14.66 -25.06
CA ALA A 71 8.19 15.37 -25.84
C ALA A 71 6.82 15.40 -25.15
N ALA A 72 6.40 14.30 -24.51
CA ALA A 72 5.14 14.20 -23.79
C ALA A 72 5.09 15.10 -22.55
N ASN A 73 6.23 15.37 -21.91
CA ASN A 73 6.31 16.22 -20.72
C ASN A 73 6.77 17.65 -21.01
N THR A 74 7.17 17.94 -22.26
CA THR A 74 7.57 19.30 -22.69
C THR A 74 6.37 20.25 -22.69
N ALA A 75 5.13 19.75 -22.79
CA ALA A 75 3.91 20.55 -22.74
C ALA A 75 3.52 21.02 -21.32
N ASP A 76 4.02 20.39 -20.26
CA ASP A 76 3.65 20.67 -18.86
C ASP A 76 4.75 21.37 -18.04
N HIS A 77 5.86 21.73 -18.67
CA HIS A 77 6.76 22.72 -18.08
C HIS A 77 6.13 24.11 -18.19
N GLY A 78 5.29 24.43 -17.21
CA GLY A 78 4.98 25.79 -16.79
C GLY A 78 6.28 26.55 -16.56
N THR A 79 6.80 27.09 -17.65
CA THR A 79 7.99 27.91 -17.66
C THR A 79 7.51 29.30 -17.26
N ALA A 80 7.46 29.56 -15.97
CA ALA A 80 7.58 30.94 -15.50
C ALA A 80 9.01 31.38 -15.81
N ILE A 81 9.26 31.83 -17.04
CA ILE A 81 10.41 32.70 -17.31
C ILE A 81 10.02 34.05 -16.74
N LEU A 82 10.44 34.32 -15.51
CA LEU A 82 10.58 35.70 -15.08
C LEU A 82 11.80 36.25 -15.82
N PHE A 83 11.56 37.02 -16.87
CA PHE A 83 12.60 37.82 -17.50
C PHE A 83 12.87 39.00 -16.57
N GLU A 84 13.87 38.87 -15.71
CA GLU A 84 14.50 40.01 -15.04
C GLU A 84 15.99 39.94 -15.38
N ASP A 85 16.42 40.86 -16.23
CA ASP A 85 17.82 41.21 -16.54
C ASP A 85 18.78 40.08 -16.96
N GLY A 86 18.32 39.22 -17.87
CA GLY A 86 19.21 38.65 -18.90
C GLY A 86 20.29 37.64 -18.47
N GLN A 87 20.25 37.06 -17.26
CA GLN A 87 21.15 35.95 -16.90
C GLN A 87 20.45 34.80 -16.19
N ALA A 88 20.47 33.63 -16.82
CA ALA A 88 19.98 32.39 -16.24
C ALA A 88 20.93 31.90 -15.12
N ARG A 89 20.47 31.93 -13.87
CA ARG A 89 21.09 31.19 -12.76
C ARG A 89 20.17 30.04 -12.34
N ARG A 90 20.65 28.80 -12.46
CA ARG A 90 20.00 27.61 -11.90
C ARG A 90 19.98 27.74 -10.37
N GLY A 91 18.79 27.79 -9.77
CA GLY A 91 18.64 27.62 -8.34
C GLY A 91 19.12 26.22 -7.91
N PRO A 92 19.61 26.05 -6.67
CA PRO A 92 20.02 24.74 -6.17
C PRO A 92 18.83 23.77 -6.17
N PRO A 93 19.05 22.49 -6.51
CA PRO A 93 17.98 21.50 -6.51
C PRO A 93 17.42 21.34 -5.08
N PRO A 94 16.10 21.09 -4.94
CA PRO A 94 15.49 20.84 -3.65
C PRO A 94 16.13 19.61 -2.97
N PRO A 95 16.21 19.58 -1.63
CA PRO A 95 16.77 18.45 -0.90
C PRO A 95 15.98 17.17 -1.22
N PRO A 96 16.65 16.01 -1.36
CA PRO A 96 15.97 14.76 -1.66
C PRO A 96 14.98 14.42 -0.54
N PRO A 97 13.79 13.87 -0.88
CA PRO A 97 12.81 13.45 0.13
C PRO A 97 13.41 12.36 1.05
N PRO A 98 12.98 12.29 2.32
CA PRO A 98 13.46 11.28 3.25
C PRO A 98 13.20 9.88 2.68
N ARG A 99 14.24 9.03 2.68
CA ARG A 99 14.14 7.64 2.23
C ARG A 99 13.21 6.91 3.20
N GLN A 100 12.11 6.34 2.70
CA GLN A 100 11.31 5.39 3.44
C GLN A 100 12.11 4.08 3.54
N ASP A 101 12.27 3.56 4.75
CA ASP A 101 12.98 2.31 4.98
C ASP A 101 12.24 1.16 4.26
N THR A 102 12.97 0.33 3.55
CA THR A 102 12.41 -0.86 2.88
C THR A 102 12.09 -1.97 3.89
N LEU A 103 11.19 -2.92 3.56
CA LEU A 103 10.92 -4.11 4.39
C LEU A 103 12.19 -4.83 4.84
N SER A 104 13.16 -4.95 3.91
CA SER A 104 14.45 -5.60 4.18
C SER A 104 15.26 -4.85 5.24
N GLU A 105 15.19 -3.52 5.27
CA GLU A 105 15.87 -2.69 6.27
C GLU A 105 15.16 -2.75 7.61
N LEU A 106 13.83 -2.78 7.63
CA LEU A 106 13.04 -2.90 8.86
C LEU A 106 13.22 -4.27 9.54
N ILE A 107 13.26 -5.36 8.77
CA ILE A 107 13.54 -6.70 9.29
C ILE A 107 14.97 -6.77 9.88
N LYS A 108 15.96 -6.15 9.20
CA LYS A 108 17.33 -6.05 9.72
C LYS A 108 17.41 -5.24 11.01
N LYS A 109 16.69 -4.11 11.10
CA LYS A 109 16.61 -3.30 12.33
C LYS A 109 16.02 -4.10 13.49
N ARG A 110 14.92 -4.84 13.28
CA ARG A 110 14.35 -5.76 14.29
C ARG A 110 15.35 -6.83 14.74
N GLY A 111 16.10 -7.43 13.80
CA GLY A 111 17.15 -8.41 14.13
C GLY A 111 18.32 -7.81 14.92
N ALA A 112 18.62 -6.52 14.72
CA ALA A 112 19.62 -5.78 15.48
C ALA A 112 19.14 -5.42 16.90
N ASP A 113 17.88 -4.98 17.05
CA ASP A 113 17.28 -4.66 18.36
C ASP A 113 17.16 -5.90 19.26
N LEU A 114 16.90 -7.09 18.68
CA LEU A 114 16.88 -8.35 19.43
C LEU A 114 18.27 -8.79 19.92
N ARG A 115 19.36 -8.20 19.42
CA ARG A 115 20.74 -8.47 19.86
C ARG A 115 21.21 -7.56 20.99
N ASN A 116 20.40 -6.60 21.43
CA ASN A 116 20.73 -5.71 22.54
C ASN A 116 19.80 -5.99 23.75
N PRO A 117 20.16 -6.90 24.67
CA PRO A 117 19.28 -7.29 25.75
C PRO A 117 19.40 -6.30 26.92
N GLN A 118 18.94 -5.06 26.77
CA GLN A 118 18.64 -4.23 27.93
C GLN A 118 17.35 -3.43 27.76
N GLN A 119 16.45 -3.68 28.71
CA GLN A 119 15.25 -2.93 29.04
C GLN A 119 14.03 -3.12 28.14
N SER A 120 13.20 -4.10 28.51
CA SER A 120 11.75 -3.90 28.53
C SER A 120 11.15 -4.68 29.69
N ARG A 121 10.71 -3.90 30.67
CA ARG A 121 10.00 -4.29 31.88
C ARG A 121 8.73 -5.06 31.48
N ARG A 122 8.59 -6.24 32.09
CA ARG A 122 7.45 -7.16 32.02
C ARG A 122 6.12 -6.41 32.16
N VAL A 123 5.34 -6.37 31.08
CA VAL A 123 3.88 -6.31 31.15
C VAL A 123 3.40 -7.69 30.72
N GLU A 124 2.67 -8.35 31.61
CA GLU A 124 2.15 -9.69 31.42
C GLU A 124 0.99 -9.64 30.42
N THR A 125 1.27 -10.07 29.19
CA THR A 125 0.23 -10.41 28.20
C THR A 125 -0.19 -11.87 28.45
N PRO A 126 -1.49 -12.23 28.37
CA PRO A 126 -1.92 -13.61 28.52
C PRO A 126 -1.25 -14.49 27.48
N THR A 127 -0.84 -15.67 27.92
CA THR A 127 -0.12 -16.73 27.22
C THR A 127 -0.54 -16.89 25.76
N ALA A 128 0.23 -16.30 24.84
CA ALA A 128 0.27 -16.76 23.46
C ALA A 128 1.01 -18.11 23.48
N GLU A 129 0.27 -19.19 23.21
CA GLU A 129 0.84 -20.50 22.95
C GLU A 129 1.95 -20.37 21.90
N ARG A 130 3.14 -20.84 22.27
CA ARG A 130 4.29 -20.98 21.39
C ARG A 130 3.94 -22.01 20.30
N ILE A 131 3.42 -21.55 19.17
CA ILE A 131 3.28 -22.39 17.98
C ILE A 131 4.69 -22.63 17.43
N ARG A 132 5.05 -23.92 17.33
CA ARG A 132 6.30 -24.41 16.72
C ARG A 132 6.33 -24.00 15.24
N PRO A 133 7.50 -23.75 14.62
CA PRO A 133 7.58 -23.48 13.18
C PRO A 133 7.03 -24.69 12.43
N GLY A 134 5.79 -24.58 11.97
CA GLY A 134 5.02 -25.63 11.34
C GLY A 134 4.98 -25.38 9.84
N VAL A 135 5.31 -26.40 9.07
CA VAL A 135 5.14 -26.45 7.62
C VAL A 135 3.78 -25.84 7.25
N ALA A 136 3.78 -24.76 6.47
CA ALA A 136 2.55 -24.13 6.03
C ALA A 136 1.69 -25.18 5.28
N PRO A 137 0.41 -25.36 5.63
CA PRO A 137 -0.43 -26.35 4.97
C PRO A 137 -0.56 -26.02 3.49
N VAL A 138 -0.37 -27.04 2.65
CA VAL A 138 -0.55 -26.93 1.20
C VAL A 138 -2.02 -26.57 0.94
N LEU A 139 -2.30 -25.70 -0.03
CA LEU A 139 -3.67 -25.26 -0.39
C LEU A 139 -4.69 -26.41 -0.50
N ALA A 140 -4.24 -27.61 -0.88
CA ALA A 140 -5.07 -28.80 -1.02
C ALA A 140 -5.58 -29.40 0.32
N ASP A 141 -4.93 -29.08 1.44
CA ASP A 141 -5.28 -29.59 2.76
C ASP A 141 -6.25 -28.65 3.51
N LEU A 142 -6.56 -27.49 2.92
CA LEU A 142 -7.44 -26.48 3.51
C LEU A 142 -8.89 -26.72 3.10
N SER A 143 -9.79 -26.71 4.08
CA SER A 143 -11.23 -26.81 3.82
C SER A 143 -11.79 -25.45 3.35
N PRO A 144 -12.52 -25.39 2.22
CA PRO A 144 -13.18 -24.17 1.76
C PRO A 144 -14.09 -23.57 2.83
N TYR A 145 -14.18 -22.23 2.89
CA TYR A 145 -15.07 -21.56 3.83
C TYR A 145 -16.55 -21.82 3.48
N GLY A 146 -17.39 -22.05 4.50
CA GLY A 146 -18.75 -22.58 4.31
C GLY A 146 -19.78 -21.56 3.82
N ASP A 147 -19.58 -20.28 4.10
CA ASP A 147 -20.49 -19.20 3.69
C ASP A 147 -20.14 -18.71 2.28
N LEU A 148 -20.89 -19.17 1.28
CA LEU A 148 -20.65 -18.87 -0.13
C LEU A 148 -20.90 -17.39 -0.48
N GLU A 149 -21.81 -16.72 0.23
CA GLU A 149 -22.11 -15.31 -0.01
C GLU A 149 -20.95 -14.45 0.48
N MET A 150 -20.48 -14.71 1.70
CA MET A 150 -19.29 -14.05 2.26
C MET A 150 -18.04 -14.32 1.43
N VAL A 151 -17.86 -15.57 0.95
CA VAL A 151 -16.76 -15.88 0.03
C VAL A 151 -16.87 -15.01 -1.21
N GLY A 152 -18.00 -15.03 -1.92
CA GLY A 152 -18.21 -14.25 -3.14
C GLY A 152 -17.92 -12.76 -2.95
N ASP A 153 -18.39 -12.19 -1.84
CA ASP A 153 -18.16 -10.80 -1.47
C ASP A 153 -16.69 -10.49 -1.20
N LEU A 154 -15.99 -11.32 -0.44
CA LEU A 154 -14.55 -11.19 -0.21
C LEU A 154 -13.76 -11.29 -1.51
N GLN A 155 -14.10 -12.26 -2.37
CA GLN A 155 -13.41 -12.42 -3.65
C GLN A 155 -13.59 -11.19 -4.54
N GLN A 156 -14.82 -10.69 -4.63
CA GLN A 156 -15.14 -9.52 -5.42
C GLN A 156 -14.47 -8.26 -4.85
N TYR A 157 -14.46 -8.10 -3.52
CA TYR A 157 -13.81 -6.98 -2.86
C TYR A 157 -12.31 -6.94 -3.16
N PHE A 158 -11.59 -8.03 -2.89
CA PHE A 158 -10.14 -8.11 -3.14
C PHE A 158 -9.80 -7.87 -4.62
N ARG A 159 -10.56 -8.49 -5.53
CA ARG A 159 -10.38 -8.31 -6.97
C ARG A 159 -10.58 -6.85 -7.39
N SER A 160 -11.60 -6.18 -6.86
CA SER A 160 -11.86 -4.76 -7.16
C SER A 160 -10.71 -3.83 -6.72
N GLN A 161 -9.95 -4.25 -5.71
CA GLN A 161 -8.78 -3.52 -5.19
C GLN A 161 -7.46 -3.96 -5.86
N GLY A 162 -7.52 -4.81 -6.88
CA GLY A 162 -6.35 -5.31 -7.60
C GLY A 162 -5.48 -6.27 -6.79
N VAL A 163 -6.07 -7.00 -5.83
CA VAL A 163 -5.39 -8.06 -5.08
C VAL A 163 -5.95 -9.41 -5.54
N GLU A 164 -5.07 -10.26 -6.05
CA GLU A 164 -5.41 -11.62 -6.49
C GLU A 164 -5.43 -12.54 -5.27
N ILE A 165 -6.59 -13.15 -5.00
CA ILE A 165 -6.73 -14.18 -3.98
C ILE A 165 -6.73 -15.57 -4.64
N LEU A 166 -6.07 -16.51 -3.98
CA LEU A 166 -6.02 -17.92 -4.36
C LEU A 166 -7.20 -18.71 -3.80
N GLY A 167 -7.79 -18.25 -2.70
CA GLY A 167 -8.98 -18.84 -2.12
C GLY A 167 -9.33 -18.28 -0.74
N VAL A 168 -10.51 -18.67 -0.25
CA VAL A 168 -11.01 -18.37 1.09
C VAL A 168 -11.34 -19.70 1.76
N PHE A 169 -10.74 -19.92 2.92
CA PHE A 169 -10.75 -21.20 3.62
C PHE A 169 -11.19 -21.00 5.08
N HIS A 170 -11.49 -22.10 5.76
CA HIS A 170 -11.62 -22.06 7.21
C HIS A 170 -10.24 -21.83 7.84
N SER A 171 -10.15 -20.83 8.72
CA SER A 171 -9.16 -20.89 9.79
C SER A 171 -9.63 -21.89 10.85
N GLY A 172 -8.80 -22.22 11.83
CA GLY A 172 -9.18 -23.03 12.99
C GLY A 172 -10.41 -22.49 13.78
N SER A 173 -10.94 -21.31 13.43
CA SER A 173 -12.22 -20.77 13.89
C SER A 173 -13.22 -20.58 12.75
N ALA A 174 -14.48 -20.96 12.99
CA ALA A 174 -15.58 -20.78 12.03
C ALA A 174 -15.97 -19.31 11.78
N THR A 175 -15.58 -18.38 12.67
CA THR A 175 -15.91 -16.95 12.58
C THR A 175 -14.76 -16.10 12.01
N GLN A 176 -13.73 -16.76 11.47
CA GLN A 176 -12.52 -16.14 10.98
C GLN A 176 -12.08 -16.83 9.68
N PRO A 177 -12.49 -16.33 8.51
CA PRO A 177 -12.03 -16.87 7.25
C PRO A 177 -10.53 -16.61 7.05
N LEU A 178 -9.85 -17.60 6.50
CA LEU A 178 -8.48 -17.51 6.01
C LEU A 178 -8.50 -17.14 4.53
N VAL A 179 -8.06 -15.92 4.21
CA VAL A 179 -7.85 -15.45 2.85
C VAL A 179 -6.41 -15.71 2.45
N ILE A 180 -6.21 -16.37 1.32
CA ILE A 180 -4.89 -16.58 0.76
C ILE A 180 -4.73 -15.70 -0.47
N ALA A 181 -3.71 -14.84 -0.48
CA ALA A 181 -3.46 -13.89 -1.55
C ALA A 181 -2.06 -14.01 -2.15
N ASN A 182 -1.96 -13.73 -3.44
CA ASN A 182 -0.69 -13.69 -4.16
C ASN A 182 0.01 -12.35 -3.92
N ALA A 183 1.26 -12.39 -3.44
CA ALA A 183 2.04 -11.21 -3.11
C ALA A 183 3.50 -11.35 -3.56
N ASN A 184 3.75 -10.97 -4.82
CA ASN A 184 5.07 -11.08 -5.46
C ASN A 184 5.99 -9.87 -5.23
N SER A 185 5.50 -8.86 -4.50
CA SER A 185 6.27 -7.66 -4.19
C SER A 185 5.86 -7.10 -2.84
N GLU A 186 6.76 -6.33 -2.22
CA GLU A 186 6.49 -5.54 -1.01
C GLU A 186 5.26 -4.64 -1.17
N GLY A 187 5.12 -3.98 -2.33
CA GLY A 187 3.93 -3.17 -2.62
C GLY A 187 2.65 -3.99 -2.65
N THR A 188 2.70 -5.23 -3.15
CA THR A 188 1.55 -6.15 -3.14
C THR A 188 1.22 -6.64 -1.73
N VAL A 189 2.24 -6.91 -0.90
CA VAL A 189 2.08 -7.27 0.51
C VAL A 189 1.34 -6.17 1.27
N PHE A 190 1.83 -4.93 1.18
CA PHE A 190 1.22 -3.80 1.87
C PHE A 190 -0.19 -3.51 1.38
N ARG A 191 -0.42 -3.60 0.06
CA ARG A 191 -1.76 -3.47 -0.51
C ARG A 191 -2.69 -4.56 0.02
N ALA A 192 -2.27 -5.82 0.01
CA ALA A 192 -3.08 -6.93 0.49
C ALA A 192 -3.46 -6.76 1.97
N LEU A 193 -2.55 -6.27 2.80
CA LEU A 193 -2.81 -5.93 4.20
C LEU A 193 -3.86 -4.83 4.36
N THR A 194 -3.72 -3.72 3.64
CA THR A 194 -4.69 -2.62 3.67
C THR A 194 -6.05 -3.07 3.15
N VAL A 195 -6.08 -3.86 2.07
CA VAL A 195 -7.32 -4.42 1.49
C VAL A 195 -7.98 -5.38 2.47
N ALA A 196 -7.22 -6.26 3.13
CA ALA A 196 -7.76 -7.18 4.12
C ALA A 196 -8.37 -6.47 5.33
N ALA A 197 -7.74 -5.39 5.83
CA ALA A 197 -8.29 -4.58 6.90
C ALA A 197 -9.61 -3.92 6.50
N ASN A 198 -9.66 -3.28 5.32
CA ASN A 198 -10.89 -2.66 4.84
C ASN A 198 -11.98 -3.69 4.52
N ALA A 199 -11.60 -4.86 3.98
CA ALA A 199 -12.52 -5.96 3.70
C ALA A 199 -13.18 -6.46 4.99
N LEU A 200 -12.42 -6.64 6.09
CA LEU A 200 -12.99 -7.04 7.38
C LEU A 200 -14.05 -6.04 7.87
N MET A 201 -13.77 -4.74 7.77
CA MET A 201 -14.71 -3.69 8.17
C MET A 201 -15.97 -3.68 7.29
N GLU A 202 -15.79 -3.78 5.98
CA GLU A 202 -16.86 -3.79 4.99
C GLU A 202 -17.76 -5.03 5.13
N MET A 203 -17.15 -6.21 5.30
CA MET A 203 -17.90 -7.45 5.51
C MET A 203 -18.69 -7.42 6.81
N ARG A 204 -18.14 -6.86 7.89
CA ARG A 204 -18.88 -6.68 9.14
C ARG A 204 -20.05 -5.71 9.00
N ALA A 205 -19.90 -4.66 8.20
CA ALA A 205 -20.99 -3.72 7.93
C ALA A 205 -22.14 -4.38 7.16
N ARG A 206 -21.84 -5.34 6.26
CA ARG A 206 -22.84 -6.05 5.44
C ARG A 206 -23.44 -7.30 6.11
N HIS A 207 -22.60 -8.12 6.73
CA HIS A 207 -22.93 -9.45 7.26
C HIS A 207 -23.06 -9.48 8.79
N GLY A 208 -22.94 -8.31 9.43
CA GLY A 208 -23.01 -8.15 10.88
C GLY A 208 -21.80 -8.71 11.63
N ASP A 209 -21.97 -8.97 12.92
CA ASP A 209 -20.91 -9.42 13.83
C ASP A 209 -20.55 -10.92 13.71
N SER A 210 -21.01 -11.57 12.65
CA SER A 210 -20.65 -12.96 12.32
C SER A 210 -19.14 -13.12 12.05
N LEU A 211 -18.51 -12.06 11.55
CA LEU A 211 -17.09 -12.01 11.24
C LEU A 211 -16.31 -11.40 12.42
N GLN A 212 -15.67 -12.26 13.23
CA GLN A 212 -14.89 -11.82 14.39
C GLN A 212 -13.44 -11.47 14.05
N GLY A 213 -12.99 -11.79 12.84
CA GLY A 213 -11.66 -11.49 12.36
C GLY A 213 -11.45 -12.00 10.95
N LEU A 214 -10.27 -11.75 10.41
CA LEU A 214 -9.83 -12.24 9.11
C LEU A 214 -8.39 -12.73 9.25
N GLU A 215 -8.08 -13.91 8.76
CA GLU A 215 -6.70 -14.33 8.57
C GLU A 215 -6.28 -14.05 7.13
N LEU A 216 -5.07 -13.54 6.98
CA LEU A 216 -4.47 -13.25 5.68
C LEU A 216 -3.14 -13.99 5.58
N ARG A 217 -3.07 -14.96 4.68
CA ARG A 217 -1.82 -15.61 4.27
C ARG A 217 -1.39 -15.09 2.92
N LEU A 218 -0.15 -14.62 2.83
CA LEU A 218 0.45 -14.12 1.62
C LEU A 218 1.39 -15.20 1.06
N GLU A 219 1.25 -15.49 -0.22
CA GLU A 219 2.11 -16.42 -0.95
C GLU A 219 2.82 -15.70 -2.09
N ALA A 220 4.10 -15.96 -2.26
CA ALA A 220 4.84 -15.52 -3.44
C ALA A 220 4.87 -16.61 -4.52
N SER A 221 5.26 -16.21 -5.73
CA SER A 221 5.51 -17.09 -6.87
C SER A 221 6.44 -18.23 -6.46
N GLY A 222 5.93 -19.47 -6.49
CA GLY A 222 6.61 -20.66 -5.96
C GLY A 222 6.03 -21.22 -4.65
N ARG A 223 4.90 -20.69 -4.17
CA ARG A 223 4.21 -21.10 -2.92
C ARG A 223 5.07 -20.92 -1.66
N SER A 224 6.01 -19.99 -1.68
CA SER A 224 6.74 -19.60 -0.48
C SER A 224 5.88 -18.68 0.38
N ASN A 225 5.86 -18.94 1.69
CA ASN A 225 5.13 -18.11 2.65
C ASN A 225 5.75 -16.70 2.70
N ALA A 226 5.00 -15.70 2.26
CA ALA A 226 5.38 -14.29 2.30
C ALA A 226 4.90 -13.58 3.59
N GLY A 227 4.16 -14.29 4.43
CA GLY A 227 3.71 -13.84 5.75
C GLY A 227 2.28 -14.25 6.04
N HIS A 228 2.00 -14.49 7.31
CA HIS A 228 0.67 -14.75 7.84
C HIS A 228 0.29 -13.69 8.87
N PHE A 229 -0.94 -13.20 8.80
CA PHE A 229 -1.49 -12.17 9.66
C PHE A 229 -2.88 -12.56 10.18
N THR A 230 -3.11 -12.30 11.45
CA THR A 230 -4.41 -12.42 12.09
C THR A 230 -4.94 -11.01 12.35
N LEU A 231 -5.98 -10.61 11.64
CA LEU A 231 -6.63 -9.30 11.79
C LEU A 231 -7.89 -9.48 12.64
N ASN A 232 -7.92 -8.85 13.82
CA ASN A 232 -9.16 -8.61 14.54
C ASN A 232 -9.73 -7.24 14.12
N PRO A 233 -10.97 -6.90 14.50
CA PRO A 233 -11.59 -5.67 14.05
C PRO A 233 -10.93 -4.39 14.54
N ASP A 234 -10.46 -4.35 15.79
CA ASP A 234 -9.80 -3.18 16.34
C ASP A 234 -8.50 -2.88 15.56
N LEU A 235 -7.75 -3.94 15.29
CA LEU A 235 -6.50 -3.89 14.55
C LEU A 235 -6.73 -3.53 13.07
N ALA A 236 -7.78 -4.07 12.45
CA ALA A 236 -8.17 -3.70 11.10
C ALA A 236 -8.62 -2.24 11.02
N TYR A 237 -9.37 -1.75 12.01
CA TYR A 237 -9.75 -0.35 12.10
C TYR A 237 -8.52 0.56 12.24
N GLU A 238 -7.57 0.21 13.11
CA GLU A 238 -6.32 0.96 13.24
C GLU A 238 -5.49 1.00 11.96
N LEU A 239 -5.46 -0.11 11.20
CA LEU A 239 -4.74 -0.18 9.94
C LEU A 239 -5.47 0.54 8.79
N ALA A 240 -6.80 0.43 8.73
CA ALA A 240 -7.64 1.09 7.73
C ALA A 240 -7.63 2.62 7.88
N GLU A 241 -7.69 3.12 9.11
CA GLU A 241 -7.63 4.56 9.43
C GLU A 241 -6.20 5.11 9.39
N GLY A 242 -5.18 4.28 9.13
CA GLY A 242 -3.79 4.69 9.09
C GLY A 242 -3.21 5.09 10.46
N LYS A 243 -3.84 4.69 11.56
CA LYS A 243 -3.31 4.89 12.93
C LYS A 243 -2.03 4.09 13.16
N ILE A 244 -1.91 2.96 12.47
CA ILE A 244 -0.67 2.20 12.34
C ILE A 244 -0.24 2.23 10.87
N GLU A 245 1.01 2.63 10.63
CA GLU A 245 1.62 2.53 9.32
C GLU A 245 1.75 1.06 8.90
N VAL A 246 1.37 0.73 7.66
CA VAL A 246 1.35 -0.65 7.15
C VAL A 246 2.71 -1.35 7.23
N ALA A 247 3.81 -0.63 7.03
CA ALA A 247 5.15 -1.19 7.18
C ALA A 247 5.46 -1.57 8.63
N ARG A 248 5.08 -0.72 9.58
CA ARG A 248 5.22 -0.99 11.02
C ARG A 248 4.29 -2.11 11.47
N PHE A 249 3.08 -2.15 10.92
CA PHE A 249 2.13 -3.24 11.12
C PHE A 249 2.75 -4.57 10.71
N PHE A 250 3.27 -4.64 9.47
CA PHE A 250 3.90 -5.85 8.93
C PHE A 250 4.97 -6.38 9.89
N VAL A 251 5.93 -5.52 10.28
CA VAL A 251 7.07 -5.92 11.12
C VAL A 251 6.62 -6.44 12.49
N LYS A 252 5.55 -5.85 13.05
CA LYS A 252 5.05 -6.18 14.38
C LYS A 252 4.24 -7.49 14.40
N TYR A 253 3.43 -7.73 13.36
CA TYR A 253 2.40 -8.76 13.38
C TYR A 253 2.63 -9.94 12.41
N VAL A 254 3.63 -9.87 11.52
CA VAL A 254 3.93 -10.97 10.59
C VAL A 254 4.34 -12.25 11.32
N GLN A 255 3.76 -13.37 10.87
CA GLN A 255 4.09 -14.74 11.27
C GLN A 255 4.61 -15.52 10.06
N PHE A 256 5.48 -16.51 10.27
CA PHE A 256 6.08 -17.35 9.22
C PHE A 256 5.88 -18.84 9.50
#